data_AF-A0A8S3I2B6-F1
#
_entry.id   AF-A0A8S3I2B6-F1
#
_cell.length_a   1.000
_cell.length_b   1.000
_cell.length_c   1.000
_cell.angle_alpha   90.00
_cell.angle_beta   90.00
_cell.angle_gamma   90.00
#
_symmetry.space_group_name_H-M   'P 1'
#
loop_
_entity.id
_entity.type
_entity.pdbx_description
1 polymer ?
#
loop_
_entity_poly.entity_id
_entity_poly.type
_entity_poly.pdbx_seq_one_letter_code
_entity_poly.pdbx_strand_id
1 'polypeptide(L)'
;LAEDNVEHGLGGPFGAVICKDGKIIAQGANRVVPSHDPTAHAEVVTIRLASEKLETHSLEGCVIYTSCEPCPMCLGAIYWAHIDHIYFAQSKHDAKDIGFDDHFIYEELARELHERRVGITQLLKNESKAFEMWAESQKKTHY
;
A
#
# COMPACT_ATOMS: atom_id res chain seq x y z
N LEU A 1 -14.49 -3.79 11.00
CA LEU A 1 -13.26 -4.31 10.34
C LEU A 1 -12.05 -4.15 11.25
N ALA A 2 -11.55 -2.92 11.51
CA ALA A 2 -10.40 -2.72 12.38
C ALA A 2 -10.63 -3.25 13.81
N GLU A 3 -11.76 -2.91 14.43
CA GLU A 3 -12.16 -3.41 15.77
C GLU A 3 -12.28 -4.94 15.78
N ASP A 4 -13.06 -5.50 14.86
CA ASP A 4 -13.22 -6.96 14.66
C ASP A 4 -11.87 -7.70 14.50
N ASN A 5 -10.90 -7.06 13.83
CA ASN A 5 -9.56 -7.61 13.64
C ASN A 5 -8.78 -7.74 14.97
N VAL A 6 -8.97 -6.78 15.88
CA VAL A 6 -8.35 -6.76 17.21
C VAL A 6 -9.11 -7.68 18.16
N GLU A 7 -10.43 -7.58 18.20
CA GLU A 7 -11.30 -8.33 19.10
C GLU A 7 -11.08 -9.84 18.95
N HIS A 8 -10.91 -10.32 17.73
CA HIS A 8 -10.68 -11.73 17.43
C HIS A 8 -9.19 -12.12 17.31
N GLY A 9 -8.26 -11.22 17.63
CA GLY A 9 -6.82 -11.48 17.59
C GLY A 9 -6.28 -11.82 16.20
N LEU A 10 -6.92 -11.29 15.15
CA LEU A 10 -6.62 -11.65 13.76
C LEU A 10 -5.56 -10.73 13.11
N GLY A 11 -5.10 -9.67 13.78
CA GLY A 11 -4.04 -8.80 13.27
C GLY A 11 -4.03 -7.41 13.93
N GLY A 12 -3.31 -6.47 13.31
CA GLY A 12 -3.24 -5.08 13.80
C GLY A 12 -4.56 -4.32 13.67
N PRO A 13 -4.70 -3.16 14.33
CA PRO A 13 -5.95 -2.37 14.43
C PRO A 13 -6.28 -1.57 13.17
N PHE A 14 -6.14 -2.18 11.99
CA PHE A 14 -6.33 -1.51 10.70
C PHE A 14 -7.30 -2.26 9.80
N GLY A 15 -8.20 -1.50 9.17
CA GLY A 15 -9.19 -2.00 8.21
C GLY A 15 -9.38 -1.01 7.06
N ALA A 16 -9.71 -1.53 5.88
CA ALA A 16 -9.98 -0.70 4.71
C ALA A 16 -11.12 -1.28 3.86
N VAL A 17 -11.76 -0.40 3.09
CA VAL A 17 -12.86 -0.69 2.18
C VAL A 17 -12.64 0.08 0.88
N ILE A 18 -12.79 -0.58 -0.26
CA ILE A 18 -12.80 0.08 -1.57
C ILE A 18 -14.23 0.06 -2.11
N CYS A 19 -14.69 1.23 -2.56
CA CYS A 19 -15.99 1.44 -3.15
C CYS A 19 -15.89 1.96 -4.58
N LYS A 20 -16.86 1.61 -5.43
CA LYS A 20 -17.07 2.18 -6.77
C LYS A 20 -18.57 2.38 -6.97
N ASP A 21 -18.98 3.57 -7.43
CA ASP A 21 -20.39 3.93 -7.65
C ASP A 21 -21.30 3.66 -6.43
N GLY A 22 -20.81 4.00 -5.23
CA GLY A 22 -21.55 3.80 -3.97
C GLY A 22 -21.66 2.34 -3.51
N LYS A 23 -21.00 1.39 -4.19
CA LYS A 23 -21.00 -0.03 -3.83
C LYS A 23 -19.64 -0.48 -3.32
N ILE A 24 -19.63 -1.30 -2.29
CA ILE A 24 -18.41 -1.93 -1.77
C ILE A 24 -17.92 -2.98 -2.79
N ILE A 25 -16.70 -2.79 -3.26
CA ILE A 25 -16.00 -3.73 -4.13
C ILE A 25 -15.23 -4.74 -3.29
N ALA A 26 -14.41 -4.26 -2.36
CA ALA A 26 -13.58 -5.10 -1.50
C ALA A 26 -13.48 -4.54 -0.07
N GLN A 27 -13.19 -5.42 0.88
CA GLN A 27 -12.94 -5.09 2.28
C GLN A 27 -11.76 -5.93 2.76
N GLY A 28 -10.88 -5.32 3.54
CA GLY A 28 -9.69 -5.97 4.07
C GLY A 28 -9.31 -5.44 5.44
N ALA A 29 -8.47 -6.20 6.14
CA ALA A 29 -7.88 -5.84 7.42
C ALA A 29 -6.40 -6.20 7.42
N ASN A 30 -5.64 -5.66 8.36
CA ASN A 30 -4.23 -6.01 8.53
C ASN A 30 -4.08 -7.52 8.79
N ARG A 31 -3.21 -8.18 8.02
CA ARG A 31 -2.90 -9.60 8.11
C ARG A 31 -1.41 -9.88 8.28
N VAL A 32 -0.60 -8.88 8.66
CA VAL A 32 0.87 -8.98 8.69
C VAL A 32 1.36 -10.23 9.43
N VAL A 33 0.89 -10.41 10.67
CA VAL A 33 1.28 -11.54 11.52
C VAL A 33 0.69 -12.87 11.02
N PRO A 34 -0.63 -13.03 10.85
CA PRO A 34 -1.20 -14.33 10.49
C PRO A 34 -0.82 -14.82 9.09
N SER A 35 -0.53 -13.93 8.13
CA SER A 35 -0.12 -14.33 6.78
C SER A 35 1.39 -14.35 6.59
N HIS A 36 2.19 -14.02 7.62
CA HIS A 36 3.64 -13.87 7.53
C HIS A 36 4.07 -12.96 6.36
N ASP A 37 3.28 -11.93 6.06
CA ASP A 37 3.51 -10.99 4.96
C ASP A 37 3.60 -9.57 5.52
N PRO A 38 4.81 -8.96 5.62
CA PRO A 38 4.95 -7.60 6.13
C PRO A 38 4.25 -6.56 5.26
N THR A 39 3.87 -6.89 4.03
CA THR A 39 3.13 -6.00 3.12
C THR A 39 1.61 -6.10 3.28
N ALA A 40 1.10 -7.05 4.07
CA ALA A 40 -0.33 -7.30 4.24
C ALA A 40 -1.02 -6.29 5.18
N HIS A 41 -0.80 -5.00 4.92
CA HIS A 41 -1.54 -3.90 5.51
C HIS A 41 -2.97 -3.87 4.96
N ALA A 42 -3.89 -3.25 5.70
CA ALA A 42 -5.31 -3.28 5.36
C ALA A 42 -5.58 -2.72 3.95
N GLU A 43 -4.93 -1.63 3.59
CA GLU A 43 -5.03 -0.96 2.30
C GLU A 43 -4.50 -1.84 1.17
N VAL A 44 -3.30 -2.42 1.34
CA VAL A 44 -2.67 -3.30 0.33
C VAL A 44 -3.51 -4.56 0.12
N VAL A 45 -3.98 -5.20 1.19
CA VAL A 45 -4.88 -6.36 1.12
C VAL A 45 -6.16 -5.99 0.37
N THR A 46 -6.77 -4.86 0.69
CA THR A 46 -8.03 -4.42 0.06
C THR A 46 -7.82 -4.08 -1.42
N ILE A 47 -6.71 -3.46 -1.79
CA ILE A 47 -6.33 -3.19 -3.18
C ILE A 47 -6.19 -4.50 -3.96
N ARG A 48 -5.43 -5.47 -3.43
CA ARG A 48 -5.25 -6.79 -4.08
C ARG A 48 -6.61 -7.47 -4.33
N LEU A 49 -7.48 -7.49 -3.33
CA LEU A 49 -8.82 -8.08 -3.43
C LEU A 49 -9.72 -7.34 -4.44
N ALA A 50 -9.66 -6.01 -4.50
CA ALA A 50 -10.43 -5.23 -5.47
C ALA A 50 -9.94 -5.46 -6.90
N SER A 51 -8.62 -5.46 -7.11
CA SER A 51 -7.99 -5.73 -8.40
C SER A 51 -8.32 -7.13 -8.93
N GLU A 52 -8.26 -8.14 -8.07
CA GLU A 52 -8.66 -9.51 -8.42
C GLU A 52 -10.13 -9.58 -8.81
N LYS A 53 -11.02 -9.00 -7.99
CA LYS A 53 -12.46 -9.03 -8.24
C LYS A 53 -12.90 -8.31 -9.51
N LEU A 54 -12.20 -7.23 -9.87
CA LEU A 54 -12.47 -6.45 -11.07
C LEU A 54 -11.61 -6.88 -12.28
N GLU A 55 -10.74 -7.88 -12.11
CA GLU A 55 -9.79 -8.37 -13.12
C GLU A 55 -8.95 -7.24 -13.76
N THR A 56 -8.52 -6.27 -12.95
CA THR A 56 -7.78 -5.07 -13.40
C THR A 56 -6.68 -4.66 -12.42
N HIS A 57 -5.60 -4.08 -12.93
CA HIS A 57 -4.55 -3.47 -12.12
C HIS A 57 -4.81 -1.99 -11.80
N SER A 58 -5.71 -1.33 -12.55
CA SER A 58 -6.15 0.04 -12.29
C SER A 58 -7.53 0.05 -11.65
N LEU A 59 -7.64 0.76 -10.52
CA LEU A 59 -8.85 0.97 -9.73
C LEU A 59 -9.38 2.42 -9.91
N GLU A 60 -9.15 3.01 -11.08
CA GLU A 60 -9.71 4.34 -11.43
C GLU A 60 -11.24 4.37 -11.26
N GLY A 61 -11.73 5.50 -10.76
CA GLY A 61 -13.14 5.66 -10.36
C GLY A 61 -13.48 5.01 -9.02
N CYS A 62 -12.53 4.36 -8.35
CA CYS A 62 -12.74 3.86 -7.00
C CYS A 62 -12.33 4.88 -5.93
N VAL A 63 -12.89 4.69 -4.74
CA VAL A 63 -12.53 5.41 -3.52
C VAL A 63 -12.12 4.41 -2.46
N ILE A 64 -11.05 4.68 -1.74
CA ILE A 64 -10.64 3.88 -0.58
C ILE A 64 -10.98 4.61 0.72
N TYR A 65 -11.57 3.87 1.66
CA TYR A 65 -11.80 4.27 3.03
C TYR A 65 -10.90 3.42 3.91
N THR A 66 -10.05 4.05 4.72
CA THR A 66 -9.12 3.37 5.62
C THR A 66 -9.32 3.83 7.06
N SER A 67 -9.14 2.94 8.03
CA SER A 67 -9.29 3.29 9.44
C SER A 67 -8.18 4.21 9.96
N CYS A 68 -7.06 4.31 9.25
CA CYS A 68 -5.93 5.16 9.60
C CYS A 68 -5.31 5.81 8.34
N GLU A 69 -4.72 6.99 8.46
CA GLU A 69 -3.90 7.63 7.44
C GLU A 69 -2.90 6.62 6.85
N PRO A 70 -2.84 6.43 5.51
CA PRO A 70 -1.96 5.41 4.93
C PRO A 70 -0.48 5.68 5.19
N CYS A 71 0.26 4.65 5.61
CA CYS A 71 1.72 4.70 5.70
C CYS A 71 2.37 4.83 4.30
N PRO A 72 3.69 5.11 4.19
CA PRO A 72 4.31 5.35 2.88
C PRO A 72 4.15 4.20 1.87
N MET A 73 4.20 2.95 2.34
CA MET A 73 3.96 1.77 1.50
C MET A 73 2.53 1.76 0.95
N CYS A 74 1.54 1.98 1.82
CA CYS A 74 0.13 1.95 1.44
C CYS A 74 -0.22 3.13 0.54
N LEU A 75 0.30 4.32 0.83
CA LEU A 75 0.17 5.49 -0.03
C LEU A 75 0.72 5.22 -1.42
N GLY A 76 1.92 4.64 -1.52
CA GLY A 76 2.50 4.22 -2.80
C GLY A 76 1.61 3.21 -3.54
N ALA A 77 1.09 2.21 -2.84
CA ALA A 77 0.18 1.22 -3.44
C ALA A 77 -1.12 1.86 -3.97
N ILE A 78 -1.68 2.83 -3.27
CA ILE A 78 -2.87 3.57 -3.69
C ILE A 78 -2.59 4.36 -4.98
N TYR A 79 -1.43 5.02 -5.07
CA TYR A 79 -1.00 5.71 -6.30
C TYR A 79 -0.82 4.75 -7.48
N TRP A 80 -0.14 3.60 -7.27
CA TRP A 80 0.03 2.59 -8.33
C TRP A 80 -1.29 1.94 -8.77
N ALA A 81 -2.29 1.91 -7.89
CA ALA A 81 -3.61 1.41 -8.20
C ALA A 81 -4.52 2.46 -8.86
N HIS A 82 -4.08 3.71 -9.03
CA HIS A 82 -4.87 4.81 -9.62
C HIS A 82 -6.22 5.05 -8.93
N ILE A 83 -6.27 4.92 -7.59
CA ILE A 83 -7.49 5.21 -6.83
C ILE A 83 -7.67 6.73 -6.71
N ASP A 84 -8.87 7.21 -7.02
CA ASP A 84 -9.15 8.65 -7.16
C ASP A 84 -9.09 9.39 -5.81
N HIS A 85 -9.59 8.77 -4.74
CA HIS A 85 -9.72 9.41 -3.43
C HIS A 85 -9.49 8.48 -2.25
N ILE A 86 -8.91 9.06 -1.19
CA ILE A 86 -8.66 8.43 0.10
C ILE A 86 -9.47 9.18 1.17
N TYR A 87 -10.26 8.44 1.94
CA TYR A 87 -10.82 8.91 3.21
C TYR A 87 -10.20 8.10 4.35
N PHE A 88 -9.78 8.78 5.41
CA PHE A 88 -9.21 8.13 6.59
C PHE A 88 -9.85 8.62 7.89
N ALA A 89 -9.83 7.78 8.93
CA ALA A 89 -10.38 8.12 10.25
C ALA A 89 -9.31 8.60 11.24
N GLN A 90 -8.42 7.69 11.69
CA GLN A 90 -7.31 8.03 12.59
C GLN A 90 -6.12 8.57 11.81
N SER A 91 -5.32 9.44 12.44
CA SER A 91 -4.10 10.00 11.85
C SER A 91 -2.88 9.12 12.12
N LYS A 92 -1.77 9.40 11.41
CA LYS A 92 -0.46 8.79 11.74
C LYS A 92 0.04 9.09 13.16
N HIS A 93 -0.44 10.19 13.77
CA HIS A 93 -0.10 10.51 15.15
C HIS A 93 -0.81 9.58 16.13
N ASP A 94 -2.09 9.28 15.87
CA ASP A 94 -2.86 8.33 16.68
C ASP A 94 -2.27 6.91 16.60
N ALA A 95 -1.82 6.49 15.40
CA ALA A 95 -1.12 5.22 15.22
C ALA A 95 0.21 5.18 16.00
N LYS A 96 0.96 6.28 15.98
CA LYS A 96 2.23 6.41 16.72
C LYS A 96 2.03 6.27 18.23
N ASP A 97 0.98 6.86 18.78
CA ASP A 97 0.70 6.84 20.22
C ASP A 97 0.45 5.43 20.77
N ILE A 98 0.08 4.48 19.90
CA ILE A 98 -0.09 3.06 20.24
C ILE A 98 1.06 2.17 19.74
N GLY A 99 2.17 2.76 19.30
CA GLY A 99 3.41 2.06 18.97
C GLY A 99 3.61 1.72 17.48
N PHE A 100 2.73 2.18 16.58
CA PHE A 100 2.93 2.10 15.13
C PHE A 100 3.53 3.40 14.62
N ASP A 101 4.86 3.52 14.63
CA ASP A 101 5.55 4.71 14.14
C ASP A 101 6.02 4.56 12.70
N ASP A 102 5.13 4.86 11.74
CA ASP A 102 5.47 4.94 10.31
C ASP A 102 6.26 6.21 9.96
N HIS A 103 6.39 7.17 10.89
CA HIS A 103 7.10 8.44 10.65
C HIS A 103 8.55 8.21 10.25
N PHE A 104 9.20 7.19 10.82
CA PHE A 104 10.58 6.88 10.48
C PHE A 104 10.75 6.57 8.99
N ILE A 105 9.74 5.95 8.35
CA ILE A 105 9.81 5.62 6.92
C ILE A 105 9.69 6.91 6.09
N TYR A 106 8.84 7.85 6.50
CA TYR A 106 8.76 9.16 5.86
C TYR A 106 10.09 9.94 5.97
N GLU A 107 10.72 9.91 7.15
CA GLU A 107 12.04 10.52 7.35
C GLU A 107 13.09 9.86 6.45
N GLU A 108 13.14 8.54 6.39
CA GLU A 108 14.07 7.80 5.55
C GLU A 108 13.89 8.09 4.04
N LEU A 109 12.65 8.30 3.59
CA LEU A 109 12.37 8.67 2.20
C LEU A 109 12.94 10.04 1.83
N ALA A 110 12.97 10.98 2.78
CA ALA A 110 13.50 12.34 2.57
C ALA A 110 15.03 12.42 2.58
N ARG A 111 15.73 11.36 3.01
CA ARG A 111 17.19 11.31 3.09
C ARG A 111 17.84 10.90 1.77
N GLU A 112 19.05 11.37 1.56
CA GLU A 112 19.91 10.91 0.47
C GLU A 112 20.17 9.40 0.58
N LEU A 113 20.34 8.71 -0.56
CA LEU A 113 20.42 7.25 -0.59
C LEU A 113 21.51 6.67 0.33
N HIS A 114 22.65 7.35 0.42
CA HIS A 114 23.80 6.93 1.23
C HIS A 114 23.65 7.24 2.72
N GLU A 115 22.66 8.05 3.10
CA GLU A 115 22.37 8.42 4.48
C GLU A 115 21.29 7.54 5.12
N ARG A 116 20.50 6.84 4.31
CA ARG A 116 19.44 5.94 4.78
C ARG A 116 20.02 4.84 5.68
N ARG A 117 19.24 4.44 6.68
CA ARG A 117 19.55 3.36 7.63
C ARG A 117 19.69 2.02 6.93
N VAL A 118 18.84 1.76 5.92
CA VAL A 118 19.05 0.63 5.01
C VAL A 118 20.09 1.06 3.99
N GLY A 119 21.24 0.37 3.98
CA GLY A 119 22.31 0.67 3.02
C GLY A 119 21.85 0.42 1.58
N ILE A 120 21.84 1.47 0.76
CA ILE A 120 21.48 1.40 -0.66
C ILE A 120 22.70 1.80 -1.50
N THR A 121 23.16 0.88 -2.35
CA THR A 121 24.29 1.09 -3.24
C THR A 121 23.89 0.75 -4.67
N GLN A 122 24.09 1.68 -5.61
CA GLN A 122 23.92 1.40 -7.04
C GLN A 122 25.14 0.62 -7.56
N LEU A 123 24.88 -0.53 -8.19
CA LEU A 123 25.90 -1.37 -8.83
C LEU A 123 25.46 -1.74 -10.26
N LEU A 124 26.45 -1.96 -11.14
CA LEU A 124 26.27 -2.54 -12.48
C LEU A 124 25.23 -1.81 -13.37
N LYS A 125 25.16 -0.47 -13.27
CA LYS A 125 24.16 0.37 -13.96
C LYS A 125 24.02 0.07 -15.46
N ASN A 126 25.14 -0.25 -16.14
CA ASN A 126 25.18 -0.45 -17.58
C ASN A 126 25.11 -1.93 -18.01
N GLU A 127 25.00 -2.87 -17.07
CA GLU A 127 24.96 -4.30 -17.41
C GLU A 127 23.54 -4.81 -17.68
N SER A 128 22.52 -4.16 -17.10
CA SER A 128 21.12 -4.50 -17.36
C SER A 128 20.59 -3.72 -18.56
N LYS A 129 20.06 -4.42 -19.56
CA LYS A 129 19.33 -3.84 -20.70
C LYS A 129 17.81 -3.84 -20.51
N ALA A 130 17.31 -4.19 -19.31
CA ALA A 130 15.88 -4.38 -19.09
C ALA A 130 15.04 -3.13 -19.43
N PHE A 131 15.55 -1.93 -19.11
CA PHE A 131 14.86 -0.68 -19.45
C PHE A 131 14.89 -0.36 -20.95
N GLU A 132 15.99 -0.63 -21.65
CA GLU A 132 16.06 -0.51 -23.12
C GLU A 132 15.09 -1.47 -23.79
N MET A 133 15.09 -2.74 -23.35
CA MET A 133 14.18 -3.77 -23.83
C MET A 133 12.72 -3.38 -23.59
N TRP A 134 12.38 -2.84 -22.43
CA TRP A 134 11.03 -2.34 -22.16
C TRP A 134 10.68 -1.14 -23.05
N ALA A 135 11.59 -0.18 -23.23
CA ALA A 135 11.39 1.00 -24.06
C ALA A 135 11.09 0.64 -25.53
N GLU A 136 11.77 -0.37 -26.07
CA GLU A 136 11.60 -0.83 -27.46
C GLU A 136 10.48 -1.85 -27.64
N SER A 137 10.08 -2.54 -26.57
CA SER A 137 9.06 -3.59 -26.63
C SER A 137 7.73 -3.08 -27.18
N GLN A 138 7.17 -3.82 -28.14
CA GLN A 138 5.80 -3.65 -28.62
C GLN A 138 4.78 -4.47 -27.80
N LYS A 139 5.26 -5.28 -26.85
CA LYS A 139 4.46 -6.16 -25.99
C LYS A 139 4.20 -5.57 -24.60
N LYS A 140 4.66 -4.34 -24.34
CA LYS A 140 4.50 -3.72 -23.03
C LYS A 140 3.06 -3.24 -22.82
N THR A 141 2.57 -3.41 -21.60
CA THR A 141 1.37 -2.75 -21.10
C THR A 141 1.82 -1.63 -20.19
N HIS A 142 1.33 -0.41 -20.42
CA HIS A 142 1.54 0.70 -19.48
C HIS A 142 0.60 0.52 -18.29
N TYR A 143 1.13 0.76 -17.09
CA TYR A 143 0.42 0.69 -15.82
C TYR A 143 0.96 1.75 -14.88
#